data_AF-A0A3S3QXA9-F1
#
_entry.id   AF-A0A3S3QXA9-F1
#
_cell.length_a   1.000
_cell.length_b   1.000
_cell.length_c   1.000
_cell.angle_alpha   90.00
_cell.angle_beta   90.00
_cell.angle_gamma   90.00
#
_symmetry.space_group_name_H-M   'P 1'
#
loop_
_entity.id
_entity.type
_entity.pdbx_description
1 polymer ?
#
loop_
_entity_poly.entity_id
_entity_poly.type
_entity_poly.pdbx_seq_one_letter_code
_entity_poly.pdbx_strand_id
1 'polypeptide(L)'
;MAMSFSQTLESRHYDISRLFMIGMLVAVPFSVLWGYWFCTASIPVYETTRQFRVSDNELIRKTFPRTGGGGIRTQSLKNRKIFAVFSTKAGKNITRYQQGYFFPQAEKNKKAGAVPLTVFEIIPRRSGENDRVVLLAEYPADQTDPFADRTEGEICIAVGQTTPLKILAQSSGLLKEKSLPIAFLSQRTAQ
;
A
#
# COMPACT_ATOMS: atom_id res chain seq x y z
N MET A 1 -7.31 -48.51 -56.69
CA MET A 1 -7.94 -48.03 -55.44
C MET A 1 -7.31 -46.69 -55.08
N ALA A 2 -7.96 -45.58 -55.45
CA ALA A 2 -7.52 -44.25 -55.06
C ALA A 2 -8.27 -43.87 -53.78
N MET A 3 -7.59 -43.82 -52.65
CA MET A 3 -8.19 -43.27 -51.43
C MET A 3 -8.32 -41.76 -51.61
N SER A 4 -9.56 -41.29 -51.47
CA SER A 4 -9.98 -39.91 -51.59
C SER A 4 -9.30 -39.02 -50.54
N PHE A 5 -8.23 -38.33 -50.94
CA PHE A 5 -7.55 -37.26 -50.18
C PHE A 5 -8.47 -36.10 -49.77
N SER A 6 -9.70 -36.06 -50.30
CA SER A 6 -10.72 -35.05 -50.01
C SER A 6 -11.39 -35.23 -48.64
N GLN A 7 -11.54 -36.46 -48.12
CA GLN A 7 -12.25 -36.70 -46.85
C GLN A 7 -11.39 -36.35 -45.61
N THR A 8 -10.07 -36.38 -45.74
CA THR A 8 -9.13 -36.08 -44.64
C THR A 8 -8.96 -34.57 -44.39
N LEU A 9 -9.23 -33.71 -45.37
CA LEU A 9 -9.19 -32.25 -45.17
C LEU A 9 -10.45 -31.72 -44.48
N GLU A 10 -11.61 -32.31 -44.76
CA GLU A 10 -12.89 -31.87 -44.22
C GLU A 10 -13.07 -32.24 -42.74
N SER A 11 -12.67 -33.46 -42.34
CA SER A 11 -12.72 -33.88 -40.93
C SER A 11 -11.78 -33.07 -40.03
N ARG A 12 -10.58 -32.72 -40.53
CA ARG A 12 -9.61 -31.92 -39.78
C ARG A 12 -10.09 -30.49 -39.54
N HIS A 13 -10.84 -29.91 -40.49
CA HIS A 13 -11.44 -28.58 -40.33
C HIS A 13 -12.55 -28.58 -39.25
N TYR A 14 -13.33 -29.65 -39.17
CA TYR A 14 -14.42 -29.77 -38.19
C TYR A 14 -13.92 -29.90 -36.75
N ASP A 15 -12.84 -30.67 -36.53
CA ASP A 15 -12.23 -30.85 -35.21
C ASP A 15 -11.54 -29.57 -34.71
N ILE A 16 -10.83 -28.86 -35.60
CA ILE A 16 -10.19 -27.57 -35.26
C ILE A 16 -11.27 -26.51 -34.97
N SER A 17 -12.35 -26.47 -35.75
CA SER A 17 -13.47 -25.53 -35.54
C SER A 17 -14.17 -25.77 -34.20
N ARG A 18 -14.39 -27.03 -33.79
CA ARG A 18 -14.98 -27.36 -32.49
C ARG A 18 -14.08 -26.98 -31.33
N LEU A 19 -12.78 -27.29 -31.40
CA LEU A 19 -11.81 -26.90 -30.36
C LEU A 19 -11.72 -25.37 -30.24
N PHE A 20 -11.75 -24.66 -31.37
CA PHE A 20 -11.78 -23.19 -31.38
C PHE A 20 -13.07 -22.63 -30.76
N MET A 21 -14.24 -23.19 -31.10
CA MET A 21 -15.51 -22.76 -30.50
C MET A 21 -15.54 -22.98 -28.98
N ILE A 22 -15.08 -24.13 -28.50
CA ILE A 22 -15.00 -24.41 -27.05
C ILE A 22 -14.02 -23.44 -26.39
N GLY A 23 -12.86 -23.21 -27.01
CA GLY A 23 -11.87 -22.24 -26.53
C GLY A 23 -12.45 -20.83 -26.40
N MET A 24 -13.19 -20.37 -27.41
CA MET A 24 -13.88 -19.06 -27.38
C MET A 24 -14.95 -19.00 -26.30
N LEU A 25 -15.72 -20.08 -26.12
CA LEU A 25 -16.80 -20.15 -25.12
C LEU A 25 -16.28 -20.03 -23.69
N VAL A 26 -15.03 -20.46 -23.42
CA VAL A 26 -14.36 -20.28 -22.13
C VAL A 26 -13.60 -18.95 -22.07
N ALA A 27 -12.93 -18.54 -23.15
CA ALA A 27 -12.11 -17.34 -23.18
C ALA A 27 -12.93 -16.05 -23.00
N VAL A 28 -14.13 -15.98 -23.60
CA VAL A 28 -15.01 -14.81 -23.52
C VAL A 28 -15.45 -14.52 -22.07
N PRO A 29 -16.07 -15.44 -21.32
CA PRO A 29 -16.48 -15.17 -19.94
C PRO A 29 -15.29 -14.90 -19.03
N PHE A 30 -14.16 -15.58 -19.25
CA PHE A 30 -12.93 -15.31 -18.49
C PHE A 30 -12.42 -13.89 -18.75
N SER A 31 -12.42 -13.44 -20.01
CA SER A 31 -12.04 -12.07 -20.38
C SER A 31 -12.99 -11.03 -19.78
N VAL A 32 -14.30 -11.31 -19.76
CA VAL A 32 -15.29 -10.41 -19.14
C VAL A 32 -15.08 -10.34 -17.63
N LEU A 33 -14.87 -11.48 -16.97
CA LEU A 33 -14.61 -11.54 -15.53
C LEU A 33 -13.31 -10.82 -15.17
N TRP A 34 -12.27 -10.99 -15.99
CA TRP A 34 -11.00 -10.30 -15.81
C TRP A 34 -11.13 -8.79 -16.00
N GLY A 35 -11.84 -8.35 -17.04
CA GLY A 35 -12.13 -6.93 -17.25
C GLY A 35 -12.96 -6.32 -16.12
N TYR A 36 -13.96 -7.06 -15.62
CA TYR A 36 -14.76 -6.65 -14.47
C TYR A 36 -13.90 -6.50 -13.21
N TRP A 37 -13.04 -7.49 -12.92
CA TRP A 37 -12.10 -7.42 -11.82
C TRP A 37 -11.15 -6.22 -11.97
N PHE A 38 -10.62 -5.97 -13.17
CA PHE A 38 -9.72 -4.85 -13.45
C PHE A 38 -10.35 -3.47 -13.17
N CYS A 39 -11.66 -3.35 -13.38
CA CYS A 39 -12.43 -2.13 -13.12
C CYS A 39 -12.87 -1.98 -11.66
N THR A 40 -13.05 -3.08 -10.92
CA THR A 40 -13.64 -3.07 -9.56
C THR A 40 -12.64 -3.35 -8.44
N ALA A 41 -11.48 -3.91 -8.75
CA ALA A 41 -10.43 -4.19 -7.78
C ALA A 41 -9.97 -2.87 -7.12
N SER A 42 -10.11 -2.82 -5.81
CA SER A 42 -9.71 -1.67 -5.01
C SER A 42 -8.29 -1.87 -4.49
N ILE A 43 -7.40 -0.93 -4.82
CA ILE A 43 -5.99 -0.92 -4.43
C ILE A 43 -5.77 0.27 -3.48
N PRO A 44 -5.15 0.07 -2.31
CA PRO A 44 -4.86 1.17 -1.40
C PRO A 44 -3.83 2.13 -2.01
N VAL A 45 -4.13 3.42 -1.94
CA VAL A 45 -3.20 4.51 -2.31
C VAL A 45 -2.52 4.98 -1.04
N TYR A 46 -1.19 5.09 -1.07
CA TYR A 46 -0.40 5.54 0.06
C TYR A 46 0.10 6.96 -0.16
N GLU A 47 -0.01 7.80 0.86
CA GLU A 47 0.66 9.09 0.92
C GLU A 47 1.92 8.95 1.76
N THR A 48 3.04 9.45 1.25
CA THR A 48 4.33 9.41 1.94
C THR A 48 4.72 10.80 2.46
N THR A 49 5.18 10.89 3.71
CA THR A 49 5.79 12.09 4.26
C THR A 49 7.15 11.80 4.89
N ARG A 50 8.08 12.76 4.73
CA ARG A 50 9.40 12.76 5.39
C ARG A 50 9.46 13.74 6.55
N GLN A 51 8.42 14.55 6.75
CA GLN A 51 8.38 15.55 7.80
C GLN A 51 7.70 14.97 9.03
N PHE A 52 8.50 14.44 9.95
CA PHE A 52 8.01 13.95 11.23
C PHE A 52 8.94 14.29 12.39
N ARG A 53 8.38 14.30 13.59
CA ARG A 53 9.11 14.41 14.85
C ARG A 53 8.70 13.27 15.75
N VAL A 54 9.67 12.64 16.37
CA VAL A 54 9.43 11.51 17.27
C VAL A 54 9.40 12.03 18.71
N SER A 55 8.42 11.59 19.48
CA SER A 55 8.28 11.90 20.91
C SER A 55 8.86 10.76 21.76
N ASP A 56 8.78 10.93 23.09
CA ASP A 56 9.34 10.00 24.06
C ASP A 56 8.68 8.61 24.01
N ASN A 57 9.42 7.61 24.46
CA ASN A 57 9.07 6.20 24.41
C ASN A 57 8.30 5.80 25.68
N GLU A 58 7.08 5.30 25.53
CA GLU A 58 6.25 4.81 26.63
C GLU A 58 6.19 3.27 26.58
N LEU A 59 6.55 2.61 27.68
CA LEU A 59 6.47 1.15 27.81
C LEU A 59 5.04 0.74 28.16
N ILE A 60 4.40 -0.06 27.29
CA ILE A 60 3.04 -0.57 27.50
C ILE A 60 3.06 -2.09 27.55
N ARG A 61 2.57 -2.64 28.67
CA ARG A 61 2.44 -4.08 28.85
C ARG A 61 1.07 -4.54 28.36
N LYS A 62 1.01 -5.28 27.25
CA LYS A 62 -0.24 -5.90 26.77
C LYS A 62 -0.30 -7.37 27.20
N THR A 63 -1.44 -7.77 27.75
CA THR A 63 -1.70 -9.12 28.22
C THR A 63 -2.65 -9.78 27.23
N PHE A 64 -2.20 -10.82 26.53
CA PHE A 64 -3.04 -11.52 25.57
C PHE A 64 -3.62 -12.78 26.22
N PRO A 65 -4.96 -12.93 26.31
CA PRO A 65 -5.55 -14.18 26.75
C PRO A 65 -5.34 -15.23 25.67
N ARG A 66 -4.68 -16.33 26.01
CA ARG A 66 -4.53 -17.47 25.10
C ARG A 66 -5.85 -18.24 25.08
N THR A 67 -6.54 -18.23 23.94
CA THR A 67 -7.71 -19.08 23.72
C THR A 67 -7.27 -20.55 23.82
N GLY A 68 -7.70 -21.28 24.86
CA GLY A 68 -7.47 -22.73 24.97
C GLY A 68 -6.57 -23.25 26.10
N GLY A 69 -6.49 -22.58 27.26
CA GLY A 69 -6.06 -23.22 28.52
C GLY A 69 -4.65 -22.88 29.00
N GLY A 70 -4.57 -22.19 30.14
CA GLY A 70 -3.53 -22.39 31.16
C GLY A 70 -2.30 -21.49 31.17
N GLY A 71 -2.16 -20.46 30.33
CA GLY A 71 -1.01 -19.57 30.40
C GLY A 71 -1.28 -18.16 29.89
N ILE A 72 -0.99 -17.16 30.73
CA ILE A 72 -0.99 -15.75 30.35
C ILE A 72 0.33 -15.47 29.63
N ARG A 73 0.28 -15.20 28.31
CA ARG A 73 1.43 -14.62 27.60
C ARG A 73 1.39 -13.11 27.78
N THR A 74 2.30 -12.59 28.59
CA THR A 74 2.53 -11.15 28.64
C THR A 74 3.60 -10.79 27.62
N GLN A 75 3.29 -9.87 26.72
CA GLN A 75 4.27 -9.30 25.80
C GLN A 75 4.43 -7.83 26.14
N SER A 76 5.66 -7.44 26.49
CA SER A 76 6.00 -6.04 26.67
C SER A 76 6.13 -5.39 25.29
N LEU A 77 5.35 -4.34 25.05
CA LEU A 77 5.42 -3.54 23.84
C LEU A 77 5.97 -2.16 24.21
N LYS A 78 6.74 -1.58 23.30
CA LYS A 78 7.12 -0.18 23.34
C LYS A 78 6.18 0.58 22.41
N ASN A 79 5.62 1.66 22.92
CA ASN A 79 4.76 2.55 22.17
C ASN A 79 5.47 3.88 21.99
N ARG A 80 5.59 4.33 20.74
CA ARG A 80 6.23 5.61 20.43
C ARG A 80 5.27 6.51 19.66
N LYS A 81 5.10 7.74 20.16
CA LYS A 81 4.28 8.76 19.50
C LYS A 81 5.12 9.49 18.47
N ILE A 82 4.59 9.62 17.25
CA ILE A 82 5.25 10.27 16.11
C ILE A 82 4.31 11.34 15.58
N PHE A 83 4.79 12.57 15.50
CA PHE A 83 4.09 13.70 14.92
C PHE A 83 4.50 13.84 13.46
N ALA A 84 3.63 13.52 12.52
CA ALA A 84 3.87 13.63 11.10
C ALA A 84 3.05 14.77 10.49
N VAL A 85 3.59 15.42 9.47
CA VAL A 85 2.91 16.51 8.74
C VAL A 85 2.51 15.98 7.36
N PHE A 86 1.22 16.06 7.04
CA PHE A 86 0.67 15.64 5.75
C PHE A 86 0.12 16.83 4.97
N SER A 87 0.09 16.70 3.65
CA SER A 87 -0.53 17.71 2.79
C SER A 87 -2.01 17.90 3.13
N THR A 88 -2.56 19.10 2.95
CA THR A 88 -3.99 19.37 3.23
C THR A 88 -4.96 18.53 2.39
N LYS A 89 -4.51 18.00 1.23
CA LYS A 89 -5.28 17.06 0.42
C LYS A 89 -5.30 15.67 1.06
N ALA A 90 -4.14 15.18 1.51
CA ALA A 90 -4.03 13.88 2.17
C ALA A 90 -4.70 13.90 3.55
N GLY A 91 -4.53 14.97 4.33
CA GLY A 91 -5.13 15.14 5.66
C GLY A 91 -6.64 14.93 5.69
N LYS A 92 -7.36 15.36 4.64
CA LYS A 92 -8.81 15.13 4.51
C LYS A 92 -9.23 13.67 4.41
N ASN A 93 -8.37 12.81 3.89
CA ASN A 93 -8.68 11.40 3.70
C ASN A 93 -8.06 10.52 4.80
N ILE A 94 -7.25 11.10 5.68
CA ILE A 94 -6.68 10.40 6.83
C ILE A 94 -7.76 10.28 7.90
N THR A 95 -7.93 9.09 8.45
CA THR A 95 -8.91 8.80 9.50
C THR A 95 -8.23 8.17 10.72
N ARG A 96 -8.89 8.30 11.88
CA ARG A 96 -8.41 7.67 13.12
C ARG A 96 -8.38 6.14 12.96
N TYR A 97 -7.39 5.50 13.55
CA TYR A 97 -7.14 4.05 13.50
C TYR A 97 -6.71 3.50 12.14
N GLN A 98 -6.43 4.37 11.17
CA GLN A 98 -5.87 3.96 9.90
C GLN A 98 -4.43 3.45 10.10
N GLN A 99 -4.08 2.41 9.34
CA GLN A 99 -2.76 1.80 9.40
C GLN A 99 -1.79 2.52 8.45
N GLY A 100 -0.54 2.61 8.90
CA GLY A 100 0.58 3.12 8.12
C GLY A 100 1.84 2.34 8.42
N TYR A 101 2.91 2.73 7.74
CA TYR A 101 4.22 2.11 7.89
C TYR A 101 5.28 3.20 7.95
N PHE A 102 6.24 3.03 8.85
CA PHE A 102 7.48 3.79 8.86
C PHE A 102 8.58 2.96 8.20
N PHE A 103 9.24 3.57 7.23
CA PHE A 103 10.41 3.06 6.56
C PHE A 103 11.60 3.90 7.02
N PRO A 104 12.41 3.41 7.98
CA PRO A 104 13.60 4.13 8.40
C PRO A 104 14.58 4.21 7.22
N GLN A 105 15.27 5.34 7.06
CA GLN A 105 16.31 5.41 6.04
C GLN A 105 17.38 4.35 6.32
N ALA A 106 17.62 3.47 5.36
CA ALA A 106 18.60 2.42 5.50
C ALA A 106 20.00 3.05 5.52
N GLU A 107 20.72 2.92 6.64
CA GLU A 107 22.17 3.05 6.63
C GLU A 107 22.74 2.08 5.60
N LYS A 108 23.83 2.48 4.93
CA LYS A 108 24.43 1.90 3.71
C LYS A 108 24.57 0.36 3.64
N ASN A 109 24.36 -0.39 4.72
CA ASN A 109 24.41 -1.86 4.77
C ASN A 109 23.35 -2.54 5.67
N LYS A 110 22.35 -1.81 6.19
CA LYS A 110 21.29 -2.38 7.06
C LYS A 110 19.92 -2.20 6.42
N LYS A 111 19.28 -3.31 6.03
CA LYS A 111 17.86 -3.30 5.66
C LYS A 111 17.05 -2.89 6.89
N ALA A 112 16.53 -1.67 6.86
CA ALA A 112 15.60 -1.20 7.86
C ALA A 112 14.24 -1.86 7.60
N GLY A 113 13.74 -2.64 8.56
CA GLY A 113 12.40 -3.22 8.47
C GLY A 113 11.32 -2.13 8.52
N ALA A 114 10.16 -2.41 7.93
CA ALA A 114 9.00 -1.54 8.06
C ALA A 114 8.44 -1.64 9.49
N VAL A 115 8.19 -0.51 10.14
CA VAL A 115 7.56 -0.46 11.47
C VAL A 115 6.09 -0.09 11.30
N PRO A 116 5.14 -0.92 11.78
CA PRO A 116 3.72 -0.61 11.66
C PRO A 116 3.36 0.61 12.53
N LEU A 117 2.55 1.49 11.96
CA LEU A 117 2.03 2.69 12.60
C LEU A 117 0.50 2.68 12.58
N THR A 118 -0.10 3.28 13.59
CA THR A 118 -1.55 3.52 13.64
C THR A 118 -1.83 4.99 13.87
N VAL A 119 -2.78 5.56 13.12
CA VAL A 119 -3.24 6.94 13.34
C VAL A 119 -3.98 7.02 14.66
N PHE A 120 -3.38 7.70 15.63
CA PHE A 120 -3.96 7.89 16.96
C PHE A 120 -4.82 9.15 17.03
N GLU A 121 -4.36 10.25 16.44
CA GLU A 121 -5.07 11.53 16.49
C GLU A 121 -4.74 12.39 15.27
N ILE A 122 -5.70 13.22 14.85
CA ILE A 122 -5.53 14.20 13.79
C ILE A 122 -5.76 15.56 14.43
N ILE A 123 -4.73 16.41 14.41
CA ILE A 123 -4.78 17.76 14.96
C ILE A 123 -4.99 18.70 13.76
N PRO A 124 -6.25 19.10 13.46
CA PRO A 124 -6.53 20.03 12.38
C PRO A 124 -5.90 21.38 12.73
N ARG A 125 -5.19 21.98 11.77
CA ARG A 125 -4.66 23.34 11.93
C ARG A 125 -5.62 24.37 11.34
N ARG A 126 -5.55 25.61 11.84
CA ARG A 126 -6.33 26.72 11.30
C ARG A 126 -5.97 26.96 9.83
N SER A 127 -7.00 27.28 9.05
CA SER A 127 -7.04 27.51 7.60
C SER A 127 -5.69 27.83 6.94
N GLY A 128 -5.22 26.91 6.10
CA GLY A 128 -4.09 27.11 5.18
C GLY A 128 -2.79 26.39 5.56
N GLU A 129 -2.69 25.82 6.76
CA GLU A 129 -1.51 25.08 7.22
C GLU A 129 -1.71 23.55 7.08
N ASN A 130 -0.61 22.80 6.92
CA ASN A 130 -0.65 21.34 6.81
C ASN A 130 -1.19 20.69 8.10
N ASP A 131 -1.99 19.62 7.93
CA ASP A 131 -2.54 18.85 9.04
C ASP A 131 -1.43 18.08 9.76
N ARG A 132 -1.45 18.14 11.09
CA ARG A 132 -0.54 17.35 11.93
C ARG A 132 -1.25 16.08 12.36
N VAL A 133 -0.64 14.95 12.06
CA VAL A 133 -1.17 13.63 12.40
C VAL A 133 -0.28 13.01 13.45
N VAL A 134 -0.88 12.57 14.55
CA VAL A 134 -0.22 11.81 15.61
C VAL A 134 -0.36 10.33 15.29
N LEU A 135 0.78 9.69 15.08
CA LEU A 135 0.91 8.28 14.77
C LEU A 135 1.50 7.56 15.98
N LEU A 136 1.05 6.34 16.18
CA LEU A 136 1.51 5.48 17.26
C LEU A 136 2.20 4.27 16.65
N ALA A 137 3.49 4.13 16.93
CA ALA A 137 4.28 2.95 16.59
C ALA A 137 4.21 1.95 17.74
N GLU A 138 3.82 0.71 17.46
CA GLU A 138 3.88 -0.39 18.42
C GLU A 138 4.92 -1.42 17.95
N TYR A 139 5.90 -1.73 18.79
CA TYR A 139 6.90 -2.75 18.48
C TYR A 139 7.32 -3.52 19.75
N PRO A 140 7.84 -4.76 19.61
CA PRO A 140 8.25 -5.58 20.76
C PRO A 140 9.33 -4.89 21.59
N ALA A 141 9.22 -4.94 22.92
CA ALA A 141 10.19 -4.31 23.82
C ALA A 141 11.61 -4.89 23.66
N ASP A 142 11.71 -6.16 23.24
CA ASP A 142 12.96 -6.89 23.02
C ASP A 142 13.70 -6.42 21.76
N GLN A 143 13.02 -5.68 20.86
CA GLN A 143 13.63 -5.12 19.67
C GLN A 143 14.35 -3.81 20.00
N THR A 144 15.52 -3.60 19.39
CA THR A 144 16.20 -2.30 19.42
C THR A 144 15.25 -1.24 18.90
N ASP A 145 15.14 -0.11 19.61
CA ASP A 145 14.23 0.96 19.25
C ASP A 145 14.57 1.48 17.84
N PRO A 146 13.68 1.28 16.84
CA PRO A 146 13.96 1.63 15.45
C PRO A 146 14.05 3.14 15.22
N PHE A 147 13.72 3.94 16.24
CA PHE A 147 13.73 5.40 16.25
C PHE A 147 14.80 5.98 17.19
N ALA A 148 15.68 5.14 17.79
CA ALA A 148 16.74 5.62 18.70
C ALA A 148 17.73 6.58 18.01
N ASP A 149 18.14 6.23 16.79
CA ASP A 149 19.15 6.98 16.02
C ASP A 149 18.60 7.60 14.72
N ARG A 150 17.30 7.44 14.46
CA ARG A 150 16.70 7.67 13.13
C ARG A 150 15.56 8.66 13.19
N THR A 151 15.90 9.93 13.07
CA THR A 151 14.97 11.03 12.76
C THR A 151 14.66 11.13 11.26
N GLU A 152 15.35 10.35 10.43
CA GLU A 152 15.26 10.39 8.97
C GLU A 152 14.63 9.10 8.44
N GLY A 153 13.57 9.25 7.65
CA GLY A 153 12.81 8.15 7.08
C GLY A 153 11.55 8.62 6.37
N GLU A 154 10.76 7.66 5.93
CA GLU A 154 9.51 7.88 5.22
C GLU A 154 8.34 7.24 5.97
N ILE A 155 7.26 7.99 6.14
CA ILE A 155 6.02 7.51 6.73
C ILE A 155 5.01 7.40 5.60
N CYS A 156 4.49 6.19 5.38
CA CYS A 156 3.45 5.90 4.39
C CYS A 156 2.14 5.60 5.10
N ILE A 157 1.06 6.32 4.78
CA ILE A 157 -0.29 6.05 5.28
C ILE A 157 -1.19 5.76 4.08
N ALA A 158 -2.00 4.71 4.16
CA ALA A 158 -3.01 4.46 3.14
C ALA A 158 -4.08 5.57 3.23
N VAL A 159 -4.18 6.47 2.25
CA VAL A 159 -5.10 7.63 2.26
C VAL A 159 -6.33 7.43 1.38
N GLY A 160 -6.43 6.32 0.66
CA GLY A 160 -7.57 6.09 -0.21
C GLY A 160 -7.47 4.80 -0.97
N GLN A 161 -8.36 4.68 -1.95
CA GLN A 161 -8.48 3.52 -2.81
C GLN A 161 -8.52 3.96 -4.27
N THR A 162 -7.84 3.24 -5.13
CA THR A 162 -7.85 3.44 -6.58
C THR A 162 -8.05 2.10 -7.30
N THR A 163 -8.48 2.16 -8.53
CA THR A 163 -8.67 0.98 -9.39
C THR A 163 -7.55 0.90 -10.42
N PRO A 164 -7.12 -0.30 -10.85
CA PRO A 164 -6.15 -0.48 -11.94
C PRO A 164 -6.44 0.35 -13.19
N LEU A 165 -7.71 0.41 -13.60
CA LEU A 165 -8.15 1.22 -14.75
C LEU A 165 -7.83 2.71 -14.56
N LYS A 166 -8.07 3.24 -13.37
CA LYS A 166 -7.80 4.65 -13.05
C LYS A 166 -6.31 4.95 -13.09
N ILE A 167 -5.46 4.03 -12.60
CA ILE A 167 -3.99 4.17 -12.69
C ILE A 167 -3.55 4.20 -14.16
N LEU A 168 -4.05 3.27 -14.98
CA LEU A 168 -3.72 3.25 -16.41
C LEU A 168 -4.17 4.54 -17.11
N ALA A 169 -5.40 4.97 -16.88
CA ALA A 169 -5.94 6.19 -17.47
C ALA A 169 -5.19 7.46 -17.03
N GLN A 170 -4.65 7.49 -15.82
CA GLN A 170 -3.75 8.57 -15.36
C GLN A 170 -2.40 8.50 -16.06
N SER A 171 -1.79 7.31 -16.13
CA SER A 171 -0.47 7.13 -16.77
C SER A 171 -0.49 7.39 -18.28
N SER A 172 -1.63 7.14 -18.94
CA SER A 172 -1.85 7.42 -20.37
C SER A 172 -2.22 8.88 -20.64
N GLY A 173 -2.36 9.72 -19.60
CA GLY A 173 -2.71 11.13 -19.73
C GLY A 173 -4.18 11.41 -20.04
N LEU A 174 -5.05 10.39 -20.10
CA LEU A 174 -6.50 10.53 -20.30
C LEU A 174 -7.18 11.16 -19.07
N LEU A 175 -6.66 10.87 -17.87
CA LEU A 175 -7.07 11.52 -16.63
C LEU A 175 -5.93 12.41 -16.12
N LYS A 176 -6.01 13.71 -16.44
CA LYS A 176 -5.19 14.72 -15.76
C LYS A 176 -5.74 14.94 -14.35
N GLU A 177 -5.24 14.18 -13.40
CA GLU A 177 -5.31 14.62 -12.01
C GLU A 177 -4.43 15.87 -11.89
N LYS A 178 -4.95 16.96 -11.29
CA LYS A 178 -4.16 18.14 -10.91
C LYS A 178 -3.19 17.75 -9.78
N SER A 179 -2.23 16.89 -10.09
CA SER A 179 -1.02 16.72 -9.30
C SER A 179 -0.16 17.95 -9.58
N LEU A 180 -0.06 18.83 -8.58
CA LEU A 180 0.99 19.84 -8.60
C LEU A 180 2.32 19.08 -8.61
N PRO A 181 3.31 19.53 -9.41
CA PRO A 181 4.59 18.85 -9.49
C PRO A 181 5.18 18.76 -8.09
N ILE A 182 5.47 17.52 -7.66
CA ILE A 182 6.35 17.28 -6.51
C ILE A 182 7.69 17.84 -6.94
N ALA A 183 7.99 19.07 -6.51
CA ALA A 183 9.30 19.66 -6.69
C ALA A 183 10.29 18.80 -5.92
N PHE A 184 11.02 17.95 -6.64
CA PHE A 184 12.31 17.47 -6.19
C PHE A 184 13.21 18.70 -6.06
N LEU A 185 13.20 19.32 -4.88
CA LEU A 185 14.25 20.24 -4.48
C LEU A 185 15.52 19.41 -4.40
N SER A 186 16.24 19.37 -5.52
CA SER A 186 17.66 19.07 -5.59
C SER A 186 18.34 20.00 -4.59
N GLN A 187 18.75 19.46 -3.44
CA GLN A 187 19.68 20.13 -2.55
C GLN A 187 20.99 20.27 -3.30
N ARG A 188 21.15 21.43 -3.93
CA ARG A 188 22.42 21.90 -4.45
C ARG A 188 23.31 22.15 -3.24
N THR A 189 24.22 21.22 -2.96
CA THR A 189 25.39 21.46 -2.11
C THR A 189 26.11 22.70 -2.61
N ALA A 190 26.10 23.77 -1.82
CA ALA A 190 27.06 24.85 -1.93
C ALA A 190 28.26 24.47 -1.06
N GLN A 191 29.42 24.34 -1.70
CA GLN A 191 30.72 24.55 -1.08
C GLN A 191 31.07 26.03 -1.19
#